data_AF-A0A556C5F1-F1
#
_entry.id   AF-A0A556C5F1-F1
#
_cell.length_a   1.000
_cell.length_b   1.000
_cell.length_c   1.000
_cell.angle_alpha   90.00
_cell.angle_beta   90.00
_cell.angle_gamma   90.00
#
_symmetry.space_group_name_H-M   'P 1'
#
loop_
_entity.id
_entity.type
_entity.pdbx_description
1 polymer ?
#
loop_
_entity_poly.entity_id
_entity_poly.type
_entity_poly.pdbx_seq_one_letter_code
_entity_poly.pdbx_strand_id
1 'polypeptide(L)'
;MMMRTDPFREVERLSREIFGATGTTARPVMMPMDAWRDGDTFRVELDLPGIDPDNIDLDVENNVVTVKAERPAPDHGESSVAAERPRGTFSRQLVLGDNLDTSNITADYDAGVLTLSIPVAESAKPRKIAINSGSAEPAAISA
;
A
#
# COMPACT_ATOMS: atom_id res chain seq x y z
N MET A 1 -33.83 -41.47 7.92
CA MET A 1 -33.11 -40.21 7.61
C MET A 1 -32.11 -39.99 8.74
N MET A 2 -30.89 -40.48 8.57
CA MET A 2 -29.88 -40.49 9.63
C MET A 2 -29.03 -39.22 9.46
N MET A 3 -29.24 -38.23 10.32
CA MET A 3 -28.39 -37.03 10.35
C MET A 3 -26.98 -37.47 10.73
N ARG A 4 -26.07 -37.46 9.76
CA ARG A 4 -24.63 -37.55 9.99
C ARG A 4 -24.17 -36.19 10.53
N THR A 5 -24.30 -36.00 11.82
CA THR A 5 -23.56 -34.96 12.55
C THR A 5 -22.11 -35.37 12.55
N ASP A 6 -21.33 -34.79 11.64
CA ASP A 6 -19.90 -35.03 11.52
C ASP A 6 -19.15 -34.13 12.51
N PRO A 7 -18.65 -34.67 13.64
CA PRO A 7 -18.13 -33.90 14.78
C PRO A 7 -16.82 -33.16 14.47
N PHE A 8 -16.25 -33.40 13.29
CA PHE A 8 -15.01 -32.78 12.83
C PHE A 8 -15.24 -31.48 12.06
N ARG A 9 -16.47 -31.15 11.64
CA ARG A 9 -16.76 -29.89 10.91
C ARG A 9 -16.51 -28.63 11.75
N GLU A 10 -16.78 -28.68 13.05
CA GLU A 10 -16.52 -27.56 13.97
C GLU A 10 -15.01 -27.28 14.08
N VAL A 11 -14.20 -28.35 14.16
CA VAL A 11 -12.74 -28.28 14.23
C VAL A 11 -12.15 -27.84 12.88
N GLU A 12 -12.76 -28.26 11.76
CA GLU A 12 -12.39 -27.81 10.42
C GLU A 12 -12.74 -26.32 10.19
N ARG A 13 -13.83 -25.82 10.78
CA ARG A 13 -14.18 -24.38 10.75
C ARG A 13 -13.18 -23.56 11.56
N LEU A 14 -12.88 -23.99 12.79
CA LEU A 14 -11.94 -23.32 13.69
C LEU A 14 -10.50 -23.36 13.15
N SER A 15 -10.07 -24.48 12.57
CA SER A 15 -8.75 -24.59 11.95
C SER A 15 -8.63 -23.77 10.66
N ARG A 16 -9.70 -23.56 9.88
CA ARG A 16 -9.69 -22.64 8.72
C ARG A 16 -9.62 -21.17 9.16
N GLU A 17 -10.11 -20.85 10.34
CA GLU A 17 -10.03 -19.52 10.96
C GLU A 17 -8.63 -19.25 11.57
N ILE A 18 -7.94 -20.30 12.03
CA ILE A 18 -6.61 -20.20 12.66
C ILE A 18 -5.44 -20.46 11.67
N PHE A 19 -5.63 -21.35 10.69
CA PHE A 19 -4.62 -21.84 9.74
C PHE A 19 -5.00 -21.63 8.26
N GLY A 20 -6.16 -21.07 7.94
CA GLY A 20 -6.60 -20.86 6.56
C GLY A 20 -5.97 -19.63 5.89
N ALA A 21 -5.87 -19.67 4.56
CA ALA A 21 -5.42 -18.59 3.67
C ALA A 21 -6.39 -17.39 3.58
N THR A 22 -7.21 -17.18 4.61
CA THR A 22 -8.16 -16.09 4.73
C THR A 22 -7.54 -15.03 5.63
N GLY A 23 -7.15 -13.89 5.05
CA GLY A 23 -6.63 -12.76 5.81
C GLY A 23 -7.67 -12.23 6.77
N THR A 24 -7.25 -11.99 8.01
CA THR A 24 -8.04 -11.35 9.06
C THR A 24 -7.43 -9.99 9.37
N THR A 25 -8.14 -9.10 10.06
CA THR A 25 -7.56 -7.83 10.50
C THR A 25 -6.28 -8.01 11.32
N ALA A 26 -6.17 -9.09 12.11
CA ALA A 26 -4.99 -9.41 12.91
C ALA A 26 -3.83 -10.03 12.11
N ARG A 27 -4.13 -10.64 10.96
CA ARG A 27 -3.18 -11.27 10.04
C ARG A 27 -3.63 -11.03 8.60
N PRO A 28 -3.42 -9.80 8.07
CA PRO A 28 -3.87 -9.46 6.74
C PRO A 28 -3.05 -10.24 5.69
N VAL A 29 -3.66 -10.47 4.52
CA VAL A 29 -2.93 -11.01 3.38
C VAL A 29 -1.95 -9.98 2.86
N MET A 30 -0.73 -10.42 2.54
CA MET A 30 0.26 -9.62 1.83
C MET A 30 -0.23 -9.29 0.41
N MET A 31 -0.19 -8.00 0.07
CA MET A 31 -0.39 -7.53 -1.31
C MET A 31 0.97 -7.43 -2.00
N PRO A 32 1.25 -8.13 -3.11
CA PRO A 32 2.43 -7.87 -3.93
C PRO A 32 2.51 -6.38 -4.31
N MET A 33 3.73 -5.84 -4.40
CA MET A 33 3.91 -4.45 -4.83
C MET A 33 5.19 -4.27 -5.62
N ASP A 34 5.15 -3.32 -6.54
CA ASP A 34 6.31 -2.70 -7.17
C ASP A 34 6.32 -1.20 -6.81
N ALA A 35 7.52 -0.65 -6.61
CA ALA A 35 7.69 0.78 -6.36
C ALA A 35 8.96 1.30 -6.99
N TRP A 36 8.86 2.44 -7.64
CA TRP A 36 9.99 3.08 -8.30
C TRP A 36 9.80 4.59 -8.36
N ARG A 37 10.88 5.27 -8.72
CA ARG A 37 10.88 6.71 -8.98
C ARG A 37 10.79 6.93 -10.49
N ASP A 38 9.79 7.69 -10.90
CA ASP A 38 9.57 8.15 -12.27
C ASP A 38 9.76 9.68 -12.30
N GLY A 39 11.01 10.11 -12.50
CA GLY A 39 11.40 11.53 -12.46
C GLY A 39 11.08 12.20 -11.12
N ASP A 40 10.08 13.09 -11.14
CA ASP A 40 9.58 13.86 -10.00
C ASP A 40 8.33 13.22 -9.36
N THR A 41 8.04 11.95 -9.66
CA THR A 41 6.93 11.20 -9.07
C THR A 41 7.44 9.87 -8.53
N PHE A 42 6.95 9.49 -7.35
CA PHE A 42 7.14 8.16 -6.79
C PHE A 42 5.89 7.34 -7.10
N ARG A 43 6.05 6.25 -7.84
CA ARG A 43 4.95 5.39 -8.29
C ARG A 43 5.00 4.06 -7.54
N VAL A 44 3.84 3.62 -7.08
CA VAL A 44 3.65 2.35 -6.37
C VAL A 44 2.49 1.62 -7.01
N GLU A 45 2.68 0.35 -7.36
CA GLU A 45 1.63 -0.52 -7.87
C GLU A 45 1.38 -1.66 -6.88
N LEU A 46 0.12 -1.94 -6.56
CA LEU A 46 -0.29 -3.03 -5.67
C LEU A 46 -1.28 -3.96 -6.39
N ASP A 47 -0.99 -5.25 -6.36
CA ASP A 47 -1.87 -6.26 -6.95
C ASP A 47 -3.07 -6.55 -6.04
N LEU A 48 -4.26 -6.16 -6.49
CA LEU A 48 -5.53 -6.32 -5.79
C LEU A 48 -6.65 -6.92 -6.68
N PRO A 49 -6.41 -8.01 -7.43
CA PRO A 49 -7.33 -8.47 -8.46
C PRO A 49 -8.70 -8.91 -7.93
N GLY A 50 -9.78 -8.41 -8.51
CA GLY A 50 -11.14 -8.80 -8.14
C GLY A 50 -11.58 -8.28 -6.76
N ILE A 51 -11.02 -7.17 -6.31
CA ILE A 51 -11.58 -6.33 -5.26
C ILE A 51 -12.40 -5.22 -5.92
N ASP A 52 -13.58 -4.96 -5.36
CA ASP A 52 -14.40 -3.80 -5.74
C ASP A 52 -13.70 -2.52 -5.27
N PRO A 53 -13.54 -1.49 -6.12
CA PRO A 53 -12.91 -0.23 -5.73
C PRO A 53 -13.51 0.39 -4.45
N ASP A 54 -14.82 0.22 -4.23
CA ASP A 54 -15.49 0.76 -3.03
C ASP A 54 -15.06 0.05 -1.73
N ASN A 55 -14.43 -1.12 -1.84
CA ASN A 55 -13.86 -1.88 -0.72
C ASN A 55 -12.35 -1.65 -0.55
N ILE A 56 -11.79 -0.63 -1.21
CA ILE A 56 -10.39 -0.21 -1.04
C ILE A 56 -10.38 1.10 -0.24
N ASP A 57 -9.72 1.05 0.91
CA ASP A 57 -9.52 2.19 1.80
C ASP A 57 -8.05 2.63 1.78
N LEU A 58 -7.85 3.92 1.56
CA LEU A 58 -6.55 4.57 1.47
C LEU A 58 -6.48 5.68 2.51
N ASP A 59 -5.60 5.50 3.48
CA ASP A 59 -5.38 6.46 4.55
C ASP A 59 -3.93 6.95 4.53
N VAL A 60 -3.72 8.22 4.86
CA VAL A 60 -2.41 8.83 4.92
C VAL A 60 -2.25 9.58 6.23
N GLU A 61 -1.35 9.09 7.09
CA GLU A 61 -1.07 9.68 8.39
C GLU A 61 0.44 9.73 8.62
N ASN A 62 1.00 10.91 8.98
CA ASN A 62 2.41 11.06 9.35
C ASN A 62 3.40 10.43 8.34
N ASN A 63 3.21 10.69 7.04
CA ASN A 63 3.99 10.11 5.94
C ASN A 63 3.88 8.58 5.80
N VAL A 64 2.89 7.96 6.41
CA VAL A 64 2.57 6.55 6.25
C VAL A 64 1.30 6.43 5.42
N VAL A 65 1.41 5.81 4.26
CA VAL A 65 0.25 5.43 3.44
C VAL A 65 -0.18 4.03 3.86
N THR A 66 -1.42 3.91 4.31
CA THR A 66 -2.04 2.63 4.67
C THR A 66 -3.06 2.27 3.60
N VAL A 67 -2.82 1.16 2.91
CA VAL A 67 -3.74 0.56 1.95
C VAL A 67 -4.44 -0.60 2.64
N LYS A 68 -5.77 -0.54 2.75
CA LYS A 68 -6.60 -1.65 3.23
C LYS A 68 -7.58 -2.02 2.14
N ALA A 69 -7.81 -3.32 1.97
CA ALA A 69 -8.78 -3.80 1.02
C ALA A 69 -9.43 -5.08 1.53
N GLU A 70 -10.68 -5.32 1.14
CA GLU A 70 -11.38 -6.55 1.50
C GLU A 70 -11.83 -7.31 0.26
N ARG A 71 -11.47 -8.60 0.20
CA ARG A 71 -12.02 -9.53 -0.78
C ARG A 71 -12.99 -10.48 -0.08
N PRO A 72 -14.31 -10.35 -0.31
CA PRO A 72 -15.28 -11.20 0.36
C PRO A 72 -15.08 -12.66 -0.02
N ALA A 73 -15.49 -13.56 0.88
CA ALA A 73 -15.62 -14.95 0.52
C ALA A 73 -16.72 -15.07 -0.56
N PRO A 74 -16.47 -15.76 -1.68
CA PRO A 74 -17.49 -16.00 -2.67
C PRO A 74 -18.59 -16.87 -2.08
N ASP A 75 -19.82 -16.48 -2.39
CA ASP A 75 -21.02 -17.23 -2.10
C ASP A 75 -21.23 -18.28 -3.20
N HIS A 76 -20.38 -19.31 -3.18
CA HIS A 76 -20.64 -20.52 -3.94
C HIS A 76 -21.25 -21.52 -2.95
N GLY A 77 -22.44 -22.04 -3.26
CA GLY A 77 -23.00 -23.20 -2.58
C GLY A 77 -22.08 -24.43 -2.61
N GLU A 78 -22.57 -25.58 -2.13
CA GLU A 78 -21.78 -26.75 -1.75
C GLU A 78 -20.52 -27.09 -2.58
N SER A 79 -19.40 -27.22 -1.85
CA SER A 79 -18.10 -27.82 -2.21
C SER A 79 -17.26 -27.11 -3.27
N SER A 80 -16.53 -26.07 -2.84
CA SER A 80 -15.36 -25.54 -3.56
C SER A 80 -14.35 -26.67 -3.85
N VAL A 81 -14.07 -26.94 -5.13
CA VAL A 81 -13.09 -27.95 -5.56
C VAL A 81 -11.64 -27.48 -5.34
N ALA A 82 -11.38 -26.18 -5.52
CA ALA A 82 -10.08 -25.56 -5.28
C ALA A 82 -10.26 -24.12 -4.78
N ALA A 83 -9.43 -23.71 -3.80
CA ALA A 83 -9.49 -22.39 -3.18
C ALA A 83 -8.08 -21.84 -2.91
N GLU A 84 -7.36 -21.52 -3.99
CA GLU A 84 -5.97 -21.05 -3.93
C GLU A 84 -5.85 -19.53 -3.84
N ARG A 85 -6.88 -18.81 -4.28
CA ARG A 85 -6.90 -17.34 -4.26
C ARG A 85 -7.01 -16.86 -2.80
N PRO A 86 -6.12 -15.95 -2.35
CA PRO A 86 -6.25 -15.37 -1.03
C PRO A 86 -7.54 -14.53 -0.92
N ARG A 87 -8.14 -14.52 0.27
CA ARG A 87 -9.41 -13.83 0.57
C ARG A 87 -9.34 -13.14 1.92
N GLY A 88 -10.35 -12.34 2.24
CA GLY A 88 -10.44 -11.59 3.48
C GLY A 88 -9.73 -10.24 3.39
N THR A 89 -9.16 -9.79 4.51
CA THR A 89 -8.55 -8.46 4.61
C THR A 89 -7.12 -8.47 4.09
N PHE A 90 -6.83 -7.54 3.19
CA PHE A 90 -5.52 -7.15 2.71
C PHE A 90 -5.15 -5.84 3.41
N SER A 91 -3.91 -5.72 3.86
CA SER A 91 -3.42 -4.47 4.47
C SER A 91 -1.93 -4.33 4.22
N ARG A 92 -1.52 -3.14 3.80
CA ARG A 92 -0.11 -2.80 3.55
C ARG A 92 0.14 -1.36 3.95
N GLN A 93 1.25 -1.15 4.63
CA GLN A 93 1.70 0.18 5.04
C GLN A 93 3.00 0.52 4.30
N LEU A 94 3.07 1.74 3.80
CA LEU A 94 4.22 2.30 3.11
C LEU A 94 4.68 3.53 3.88
N VAL A 95 5.90 3.48 4.41
CA VAL A 95 6.53 4.65 5.03
C VAL A 95 7.21 5.44 3.91
N LEU A 96 6.73 6.66 3.69
CA LEU A 96 7.23 7.58 2.68
C LEU A 96 8.31 8.48 3.26
N GLY A 97 9.23 8.93 2.40
CA GLY A 97 10.23 9.92 2.77
C GLY A 97 9.64 11.32 2.88
N ASP A 98 10.26 12.18 3.69
CA ASP A 98 9.85 13.60 3.88
C ASP A 98 9.98 14.45 2.61
N ASN A 99 10.61 13.91 1.57
CA ASN A 99 10.75 14.55 0.27
C ASN A 99 9.56 14.30 -0.67
N LEU A 100 8.53 13.58 -0.24
CA LEU A 100 7.33 13.31 -1.02
C LEU A 100 6.17 14.18 -0.53
N ASP A 101 5.38 14.68 -1.49
CA ASP A 101 4.18 15.46 -1.22
C ASP A 101 2.98 14.53 -1.06
N THR A 102 2.74 14.12 0.18
CA THR A 102 1.62 13.26 0.55
C THR A 102 0.26 13.94 0.44
N SER A 103 0.21 15.28 0.34
CA SER A 103 -1.05 16.03 0.21
C SER A 103 -1.62 15.96 -1.21
N ASN A 104 -0.76 15.68 -2.20
CA ASN A 104 -1.11 15.58 -3.62
C ASN A 104 -0.98 14.15 -4.16
N ILE A 105 -1.18 13.15 -3.32
CA ILE A 105 -1.24 11.75 -3.75
C ILE A 105 -2.45 11.51 -4.67
N THR A 106 -2.24 10.80 -5.77
CA THR A 106 -3.33 10.28 -6.60
C THR A 106 -3.35 8.76 -6.57
N ALA A 107 -4.54 8.19 -6.71
CA ALA A 107 -4.76 6.76 -6.72
C ALA A 107 -5.65 6.40 -7.91
N ASP A 108 -5.21 5.43 -8.69
CA ASP A 108 -5.91 4.89 -9.86
C ASP A 108 -6.01 3.38 -9.70
N TYR A 109 -7.17 2.80 -10.01
CA TYR A 109 -7.37 1.36 -9.95
C TYR A 109 -7.91 0.85 -11.29
N ASP A 110 -7.10 0.06 -11.98
CA ASP A 110 -7.43 -0.50 -13.28
C ASP A 110 -6.97 -1.95 -13.37
N ALA A 111 -7.76 -2.79 -14.04
CA ALA A 111 -7.47 -4.20 -14.27
C ALA A 111 -7.04 -5.03 -13.02
N GLY A 112 -7.42 -4.61 -11.81
CA GLY A 112 -7.02 -5.27 -10.57
C GLY A 112 -5.70 -4.81 -9.97
N VAL A 113 -5.11 -3.73 -10.47
CA VAL A 113 -3.88 -3.11 -9.97
C VAL A 113 -4.19 -1.71 -9.45
N LEU A 114 -3.82 -1.46 -8.20
CA LEU A 114 -3.92 -0.14 -7.57
C LEU A 114 -2.59 0.60 -7.77
N THR A 115 -2.63 1.71 -8.49
CA THR A 115 -1.49 2.58 -8.77
C THR A 115 -1.59 3.83 -7.91
N LEU A 116 -0.60 4.06 -7.06
CA LEU A 116 -0.43 5.31 -6.32
C LEU A 116 0.66 6.15 -6.99
N SER A 117 0.37 7.43 -7.23
CA SER A 117 1.33 8.39 -7.76
C SER A 117 1.52 9.51 -6.75
N ILE A 118 2.74 9.65 -6.23
CA ILE A 118 3.08 10.59 -5.16
C ILE A 118 4.13 11.57 -5.69
N PRO A 119 3.79 12.85 -5.90
CA PRO A 119 4.76 13.84 -6.36
C PRO A 119 5.90 14.04 -5.36
N VAL A 120 7.07 14.43 -5.86
CA VAL A 120 8.19 14.89 -5.03
C VAL A 120 7.89 16.31 -4.58
N ALA A 121 8.03 16.57 -3.28
CA ALA A 121 7.77 17.89 -2.70
C ALA A 121 8.66 18.96 -3.34
N GLU A 122 8.08 20.10 -3.72
CA GLU A 122 8.80 21.24 -4.30
C GLU A 122 9.96 21.70 -3.40
N SER A 123 9.76 21.66 -2.07
CA SER A 123 10.77 22.01 -1.07
C SER A 123 11.99 21.07 -1.06
N ALA A 124 11.81 19.84 -1.51
CA ALA A 124 12.86 18.83 -1.58
C ALA A 124 13.61 18.83 -2.91
N LYS A 125 13.21 19.66 -3.89
CA LYS A 125 13.96 19.81 -5.13
C LYS A 125 15.33 20.43 -4.85
N PRO A 126 16.41 19.91 -5.46
CA PRO A 126 17.77 20.37 -5.19
C PRO A 126 17.91 21.85 -5.53
N ARG A 127 18.25 22.68 -4.53
CA ARG A 127 18.52 24.11 -4.71
C ARG A 127 20.00 24.31 -5.05
N LYS A 128 20.27 25.02 -6.14
CA LYS A 128 21.64 25.39 -6.52
C LYS A 128 22.12 26.52 -5.60
N ILE A 129 23.17 26.27 -4.82
CA ILE A 129 23.79 27.29 -3.97
C ILE A 129 24.87 27.99 -4.80
N ALA A 130 24.72 29.30 -5.00
CA ALA A 130 25.77 30.12 -5.60
C ALA A 130 26.86 30.41 -4.56
N ILE A 131 28.13 30.17 -4.93
CA ILE A 131 29.28 30.54 -4.10
C ILE A 131 29.61 32.01 -4.41
N ASN A 132 29.53 32.88 -3.40
CA ASN A 132 29.88 34.28 -3.55
C ASN A 132 31.37 34.47 -3.26
N SER A 133 32.18 34.76 -4.29
CA SER A 133 33.59 35.11 -4.11
C SER A 133 33.68 36.59 -3.76
N GLY A 134 33.80 36.91 -2.47
CA GLY A 134 34.05 38.27 -2.01
C GLY A 134 35.45 38.72 -2.41
N SER A 135 35.54 39.59 -3.42
CA SER A 135 36.74 40.38 -3.70
C SER A 135 36.82 41.49 -2.65
N ALA A 136 37.47 41.21 -1.51
CA ALA A 136 37.85 42.25 -0.57
C ALA A 136 39.02 43.04 -1.19
N GLU A 137 38.71 44.22 -1.72
CA GLU A 137 39.68 45.21 -2.16
C GLU A 137 40.51 45.65 -0.94
N PRO A 138 41.85 45.56 -0.96
CA PRO A 138 42.67 46.00 0.17
C PRO A 138 42.60 47.53 0.26
N ALA A 139 41.94 48.03 1.30
CA ALA A 139 41.92 49.46 1.61
C ALA A 139 43.35 49.96 1.85
N ALA A 140 43.80 50.88 0.99
CA ALA A 140 45.09 51.54 1.11
C ALA A 140 45.15 52.36 2.40
N ILE A 141 46.17 52.08 3.22
CA ILE A 141 46.51 52.85 4.41
C ILE A 141 47.21 54.13 3.94
N SER A 142 46.61 55.29 4.22
CA SER A 142 47.25 56.60 3.98
C SER A 142 47.99 57.03 5.25
N ALA A 143 49.22 57.53 5.06
CA ALA A 143 50.15 57.98 6.09
C ALA A 143 49.80 59.33 6.72
#